data_AF-A0A8T4A9X6-F1
#
_entry.id   AF-A0A8T4A9X6-F1
#
_cell.length_a   1.000
_cell.length_b   1.000
_cell.length_c   1.000
_cell.angle_alpha   90.00
_cell.angle_beta   90.00
_cell.angle_gamma   90.00
#
_symmetry.space_group_name_H-M   'P 1'
#
loop_
_entity.id
_entity.type
_entity.pdbx_description
1 polymer ?
#
loop_
_entity_poly.entity_id
_entity_poly.type
_entity_poly.pdbx_seq_one_letter_code
_entity_poly.pdbx_strand_id
1 'polypeptide(L)'
;MNEYEDIWELYGLGNDPFFTEPLSLFGGIDIRVGFVGREEEVRRLQVLMGGSGGGRILVTGNVGVGKTTFVNFVRASAPSKQFFTPLKEIQTQPEWTGTDFVLNTLAAIHNTIKLRSDLDSKQISQEIWKKLELLVDIVERKDRNFSLDVLSVGGGYGTSTTINVPTPTINSLHVFFEQLVAEIQKMGFRQVILSYNNLEIIEPKDLTRLFNSVRDFIQTKNTKFIFIGGSSVSETISNIPRVQSIMTESPIVLQNLSLTQIKELLEKRIHYLSISGLIPKKPYKDDAISTLYSLYGGNLRFILNAMSTAIKEVVRDVPLVVSSEDVKQILPEVAKNRWLNKLTTQEQEVLMYILHTGEVNNKKIATDLKKQKQNVSPITKKLKELSAIKSRVEGTEKFFTAEFDIKWFLLQNERKSQPQSEVKVSNEVQKVLGNFPL
;
A
#
# COMPACT_ATOMS: atom_id res chain seq x y z
N MET A 1 -21.27 5.26 -31.39
CA MET A 1 -20.70 5.67 -30.09
C MET A 1 -20.46 4.38 -29.35
N ASN A 2 -19.20 3.94 -29.21
CA ASN A 2 -18.90 2.82 -28.32
C ASN A 2 -18.82 3.43 -26.93
N GLU A 3 -19.90 3.32 -26.16
CA GLU A 3 -19.78 3.40 -24.70
C GLU A 3 -18.77 2.33 -24.31
N TYR A 4 -17.70 2.72 -23.64
CA TYR A 4 -16.79 1.77 -23.02
C TYR A 4 -17.57 1.11 -21.88
N GLU A 5 -18.27 0.01 -22.17
CA GLU A 5 -18.91 -0.81 -21.14
C GLU A 5 -17.82 -1.27 -20.18
N ASP A 6 -18.01 -0.97 -18.88
CA ASP A 6 -17.14 -1.53 -17.86
C ASP A 6 -17.39 -3.04 -17.80
N ILE A 7 -16.34 -3.85 -18.03
CA ILE A 7 -16.45 -5.32 -18.09
C ILE A 7 -17.09 -5.92 -16.84
N TRP A 8 -17.09 -5.20 -15.70
CA TRP A 8 -17.71 -5.63 -14.46
C TRP A 8 -19.24 -5.58 -14.51
N GLU A 9 -19.82 -4.71 -15.32
CA GLU A 9 -21.27 -4.65 -15.54
C GLU A 9 -21.79 -5.94 -16.19
N LEU A 10 -20.98 -6.62 -16.99
CA LEU A 10 -21.28 -7.96 -17.54
C LEU A 10 -21.51 -9.02 -16.44
N TYR A 11 -20.96 -8.79 -15.25
CA TYR A 11 -21.14 -9.62 -14.06
C TYR A 11 -22.22 -9.07 -13.11
N GLY A 12 -22.93 -8.00 -13.50
CA GLY A 12 -23.89 -7.31 -12.64
C GLY A 12 -23.22 -6.54 -11.50
N LEU A 13 -21.95 -6.14 -11.67
CA LEU A 13 -21.15 -5.44 -10.67
C LEU A 13 -20.85 -4.01 -11.11
N GLY A 14 -20.90 -3.05 -10.20
CA GLY A 14 -20.59 -1.64 -10.49
C GLY A 14 -19.10 -1.31 -10.47
N ASN A 15 -18.22 -2.26 -10.13
CA ASN A 15 -16.77 -2.09 -10.14
C ASN A 15 -16.03 -3.44 -10.02
N ASP A 16 -14.70 -3.39 -10.13
CA ASP A 16 -13.76 -4.51 -9.95
C ASP A 16 -13.80 -5.06 -8.52
N PRO A 17 -14.28 -6.29 -8.26
CA PRO A 17 -14.28 -6.86 -6.91
C PRO A 17 -12.86 -7.18 -6.37
N PHE A 18 -11.84 -7.07 -7.21
CA PHE A 18 -10.44 -7.30 -6.88
C PHE A 18 -9.65 -5.99 -6.69
N PHE A 19 -10.33 -4.86 -6.51
CA PHE A 19 -9.69 -3.59 -6.15
C PHE A 19 -8.72 -3.76 -4.96
N THR A 20 -7.56 -3.09 -5.01
CA THR A 20 -6.48 -3.21 -4.00
C THR A 20 -6.24 -1.94 -3.19
N GLU A 21 -6.99 -0.90 -3.52
CA GLU A 21 -7.05 0.37 -2.82
C GLU A 21 -7.46 0.13 -1.36
N PRO A 22 -6.79 0.80 -0.39
CA PRO A 22 -7.21 0.72 1.00
C PRO A 22 -8.65 1.21 1.17
N LEU A 23 -9.40 0.58 2.07
CA LEU A 23 -10.73 1.09 2.44
C LEU A 23 -10.55 2.42 3.18
N SER A 24 -11.24 3.45 2.71
CA SER A 24 -11.16 4.80 3.21
C SER A 24 -12.22 5.09 4.27
N LEU A 25 -11.90 5.98 5.20
CA LEU A 25 -12.83 6.41 6.26
C LEU A 25 -13.96 7.28 5.74
N PHE A 26 -13.67 8.11 4.73
CA PHE A 26 -14.59 9.11 4.20
C PHE A 26 -14.45 9.17 2.68
N GLY A 27 -15.55 8.91 1.97
CA GLY A 27 -15.58 8.74 0.52
C GLY A 27 -14.93 7.42 0.07
N GLY A 28 -15.40 6.85 -1.03
CA GLY A 28 -14.92 5.56 -1.55
C GLY A 28 -15.76 4.36 -1.10
N ILE A 29 -15.15 3.17 -1.10
CA ILE A 29 -15.82 1.90 -0.79
C ILE A 29 -16.02 1.80 0.73
N ASP A 30 -17.26 1.53 1.17
CA ASP A 30 -17.60 1.43 2.60
C ASP A 30 -16.69 0.39 3.28
N ILE A 31 -16.12 0.79 4.41
CA ILE A 31 -15.15 -0.02 5.14
C ILE A 31 -15.70 -1.35 5.64
N ARG A 32 -17.04 -1.45 5.76
CA ARG A 32 -17.76 -2.67 6.17
C ARG A 32 -17.83 -3.72 5.07
N VAL A 33 -17.53 -3.33 3.83
CA VAL A 33 -17.65 -4.17 2.62
C VAL A 33 -16.49 -5.13 2.45
N GLY A 34 -15.32 -4.74 2.94
CA GLY A 34 -14.06 -5.38 2.57
C GLY A 34 -13.20 -5.78 3.77
N PHE A 35 -13.79 -5.90 4.95
CA PHE A 35 -13.05 -6.30 6.15
C PHE A 35 -13.53 -7.68 6.64
N VAL A 36 -12.61 -8.64 6.67
CA VAL A 36 -12.84 -10.03 7.09
C VAL A 36 -11.71 -10.47 8.00
N GLY A 37 -12.08 -11.19 9.07
CA GLY A 37 -11.15 -11.71 10.06
C GLY A 37 -10.58 -10.62 10.97
N ARG A 38 -9.47 -10.96 11.63
CA ARG A 38 -8.65 -10.06 12.46
C ARG A 38 -9.38 -9.53 13.71
N GLU A 39 -10.33 -10.32 14.22
CA GLU A 39 -11.19 -9.93 15.35
C GLU A 39 -10.35 -9.62 16.60
N GLU A 40 -9.32 -10.43 16.87
CA GLU A 40 -8.42 -10.22 18.00
C GLU A 40 -7.55 -8.97 17.83
N GLU A 41 -7.02 -8.72 16.64
CA GLU A 41 -6.24 -7.51 16.37
C GLU A 41 -7.11 -6.25 16.45
N VAL A 42 -8.35 -6.32 15.95
CA VAL A 42 -9.33 -5.23 16.06
C VAL A 42 -9.62 -4.94 17.52
N ARG A 43 -9.97 -5.97 18.31
CA ARG A 43 -10.24 -5.84 19.74
C ARG A 43 -9.04 -5.22 20.46
N ARG A 44 -7.83 -5.68 20.16
CA ARG A 44 -6.60 -5.16 20.77
C ARG A 44 -6.36 -3.70 20.41
N LEU A 45 -6.52 -3.30 19.14
CA LEU A 45 -6.35 -1.90 18.74
C LEU A 45 -7.41 -1.00 19.38
N GLN A 46 -8.66 -1.45 19.46
CA GLN A 46 -9.75 -0.72 20.12
C GLN A 46 -9.46 -0.48 21.60
N VAL A 47 -8.97 -1.49 22.33
CA VAL A 47 -8.58 -1.35 23.74
C VAL A 47 -7.46 -0.30 23.90
N LEU A 48 -6.42 -0.36 23.05
CA LEU A 48 -5.31 0.60 23.09
C LEU A 48 -5.75 2.04 22.76
N MET A 49 -6.71 2.18 21.84
CA MET A 49 -7.31 3.47 21.49
C MET A 49 -8.20 4.01 22.61
N GLY A 50 -8.95 3.16 23.31
CA GLY A 50 -9.88 3.54 24.38
C GLY A 50 -9.21 3.98 25.69
N GLY A 51 -7.96 3.57 25.94
CA GLY A 51 -7.24 3.92 27.16
C GLY A 51 -6.95 5.43 27.30
N SER A 52 -6.95 5.96 28.53
CA SER A 52 -6.55 7.33 28.85
C SER A 52 -5.03 7.55 28.73
N GLY A 53 -4.58 8.79 28.50
CA GLY A 53 -3.15 9.15 28.62
C GLY A 53 -2.32 9.14 27.33
N GLY A 54 -2.97 9.11 26.17
CA GLY A 54 -2.29 9.02 24.87
C GLY A 54 -1.73 7.62 24.59
N GLY A 55 -0.95 7.45 23.52
CA GLY A 55 -0.48 6.12 23.13
C GLY A 55 0.32 6.14 21.83
N ARG A 56 1.30 5.23 21.71
CA ARG A 56 2.16 5.08 20.53
C ARG A 56 2.12 3.62 20.09
N ILE A 57 1.22 3.35 19.16
CA ILE A 57 0.85 2.00 18.76
C ILE A 57 1.56 1.70 17.46
N LEU A 58 2.22 0.54 17.40
CA LEU A 58 2.86 0.06 16.17
C LEU A 58 2.02 -1.06 15.56
N VAL A 59 1.68 -0.92 14.28
CA VAL A 59 0.99 -1.93 13.48
C VAL A 59 1.95 -2.38 12.37
N THR A 60 2.38 -3.64 12.42
CA THR A 60 3.34 -4.19 11.47
C THR A 60 2.76 -5.37 10.70
N GLY A 61 3.45 -5.74 9.62
CA GLY A 61 3.09 -6.88 8.79
C GLY A 61 3.70 -6.74 7.40
N ASN A 62 3.65 -7.83 6.64
CA ASN A 62 4.18 -7.87 5.28
C ASN A 62 3.48 -6.85 4.37
N VAL A 63 4.10 -6.54 3.22
CA VAL A 63 3.47 -5.69 2.21
C VAL A 63 2.24 -6.39 1.66
N GLY A 64 1.12 -5.68 1.53
CA GLY A 64 -0.11 -6.24 0.92
C GLY A 64 -1.04 -6.99 1.88
N VAL A 65 -0.74 -7.09 3.18
CA VAL A 65 -1.61 -7.78 4.15
C VAL A 65 -2.86 -6.98 4.56
N GLY A 66 -2.94 -5.70 4.20
CA GLY A 66 -4.10 -4.85 4.53
C GLY A 66 -3.95 -4.03 5.82
N LYS A 67 -2.72 -3.64 6.21
CA LYS A 67 -2.45 -2.82 7.41
C LYS A 67 -3.22 -1.50 7.44
N THR A 68 -3.21 -0.76 6.33
CA THR A 68 -3.92 0.52 6.19
C THR A 68 -5.43 0.32 6.32
N THR A 69 -5.98 -0.67 5.61
CA THR A 69 -7.39 -1.06 5.71
C THR A 69 -7.79 -1.43 7.14
N PHE A 70 -6.94 -2.18 7.85
CA PHE A 70 -7.16 -2.55 9.25
C PHE A 70 -7.24 -1.33 10.18
N VAL A 71 -6.27 -0.42 10.10
CA VAL A 71 -6.26 0.79 10.94
C VAL A 71 -7.45 1.69 10.62
N ASN A 72 -7.79 1.85 9.34
CA ASN A 72 -8.97 2.60 8.93
C ASN A 72 -10.25 1.93 9.45
N PHE A 73 -10.37 0.60 9.41
CA PHE A 73 -11.56 -0.08 9.91
C PHE A 73 -11.79 0.20 11.39
N VAL A 74 -10.74 0.13 12.20
CA VAL A 74 -10.84 0.42 13.64
C VAL A 74 -11.15 1.90 13.88
N ARG A 75 -10.55 2.83 13.12
CA ARG A 75 -10.84 4.27 13.20
C ARG A 75 -12.29 4.60 12.83
N ALA A 76 -12.85 3.96 11.80
CA ALA A 76 -14.24 4.12 11.38
C ALA A 76 -15.23 3.56 12.42
N SER A 77 -14.85 2.47 13.08
CA SER A 77 -15.66 1.82 14.11
C SER A 77 -15.61 2.55 15.45
N ALA A 78 -14.70 3.52 15.61
CA ALA A 78 -14.57 4.28 16.84
C ALA A 78 -15.75 5.26 16.99
N PRO A 79 -16.29 5.46 18.21
CA PRO A 79 -17.42 6.38 18.40
C PRO A 79 -17.08 7.81 17.94
N SER A 80 -17.92 8.36 17.04
CA SER A 80 -17.64 9.62 16.32
C SER A 80 -17.41 10.84 17.21
N LYS A 81 -17.94 10.85 18.44
CA LYS A 81 -17.74 11.94 19.43
C LYS A 81 -16.60 11.68 20.43
N GLN A 82 -15.95 10.52 20.39
CA GLN A 82 -14.83 10.25 21.29
C GLN A 82 -13.49 10.73 20.72
N PHE A 83 -13.32 10.67 19.39
CA PHE A 83 -12.01 10.86 18.78
C PHE A 83 -12.08 11.80 17.57
N PHE A 84 -11.18 12.78 17.54
CA PHE A 84 -10.84 13.48 16.31
C PHE A 84 -9.81 12.65 15.56
N THR A 85 -9.99 12.45 14.27
CA THR A 85 -8.99 11.77 13.44
C THR A 85 -8.99 12.35 12.03
N PRO A 86 -7.81 12.48 11.38
CA PRO A 86 -7.75 12.98 10.01
C PRO A 86 -8.54 12.14 9.01
N LEU A 87 -9.00 12.71 7.90
CA LEU A 87 -9.78 11.97 6.90
C LEU A 87 -9.00 10.81 6.25
N LYS A 88 -7.68 10.99 6.10
CA LYS A 88 -6.74 10.01 5.54
C LYS A 88 -5.56 9.83 6.48
N GLU A 89 -4.88 8.70 6.36
CA GLU A 89 -3.58 8.49 6.98
C GLU A 89 -2.52 9.47 6.46
N ILE A 90 -1.59 9.82 7.34
CA ILE A 90 -0.45 10.68 7.04
C ILE A 90 0.61 9.80 6.36
N GLN A 91 0.86 10.02 5.07
CA GLN A 91 1.80 9.23 4.28
C GLN A 91 3.22 9.72 4.53
N THR A 92 4.10 8.85 5.05
CA THR A 92 5.50 9.21 5.29
C THR A 92 6.26 9.37 3.98
N GLN A 93 7.37 10.11 4.00
CA GLN A 93 8.30 10.22 2.87
C GLN A 93 9.73 9.81 3.30
N PRO A 94 10.56 9.29 2.39
CA PRO A 94 11.89 8.76 2.74
C PRO A 94 12.81 9.75 3.46
N GLU A 95 12.74 11.04 3.11
CA GLU A 95 13.64 12.09 3.61
C GLU A 95 13.02 12.94 4.74
N TRP A 96 11.98 12.44 5.42
CA TRP A 96 11.32 13.20 6.48
C TRP A 96 12.23 13.51 7.66
N THR A 97 12.32 14.80 7.97
CA THR A 97 12.86 15.29 9.24
C THR A 97 11.78 15.34 10.32
N GLY A 98 12.17 15.56 11.57
CA GLY A 98 11.20 15.78 12.66
C GLY A 98 10.31 17.00 12.43
N THR A 99 10.82 18.06 11.80
CA THR A 99 10.03 19.23 11.43
C THR A 99 8.98 18.86 10.38
N ASP A 100 9.35 18.10 9.35
CA ASP A 100 8.43 17.65 8.31
C ASP A 100 7.31 16.80 8.88
N PHE A 101 7.65 15.89 9.80
CA PHE A 101 6.68 15.05 10.49
C PHE A 101 5.61 15.88 11.21
N VAL A 102 6.01 16.90 11.96
CA VAL A 102 5.07 17.75 12.70
C VAL A 102 4.25 18.63 11.76
N LEU A 103 4.87 19.25 10.74
CA LEU A 103 4.16 20.08 9.77
C LEU A 103 3.11 19.29 8.98
N ASN A 104 3.45 18.08 8.51
CA ASN A 104 2.49 17.20 7.83
C ASN A 104 1.35 16.75 8.75
N THR A 105 1.62 16.60 10.05
CA THR A 105 0.60 16.33 11.06
C THR A 105 -0.38 17.49 11.18
N LEU A 106 0.13 18.72 11.29
CA LEU A 106 -0.68 19.93 11.36
C LEU A 106 -1.51 20.13 10.09
N ALA A 107 -0.93 19.91 8.92
CA ALA A 107 -1.64 19.97 7.63
C ALA A 107 -2.77 18.95 7.54
N ALA A 108 -2.57 17.72 8.02
CA ALA A 108 -3.61 16.71 8.05
C ALA A 108 -4.80 17.10 8.96
N ILE A 109 -4.52 17.71 10.11
CA ILE A 109 -5.56 18.24 11.02
C ILE A 109 -6.31 19.39 10.36
N HIS A 110 -5.59 20.37 9.81
CA HIS A 110 -6.16 21.51 9.11
C HIS A 110 -7.13 21.09 8.01
N ASN A 111 -6.65 20.23 7.10
CA ASN A 111 -7.44 19.77 5.96
C ASN A 111 -8.68 18.99 6.41
N THR A 112 -8.58 18.26 7.52
CA THR A 112 -9.71 17.54 8.10
C THR A 112 -10.77 18.49 8.66
N ILE A 113 -10.37 19.52 9.42
CA ILE A 113 -11.31 20.54 9.93
C ILE A 113 -11.97 21.27 8.77
N LYS A 114 -11.21 21.61 7.73
CA LYS A 114 -11.71 22.33 6.55
C LYS A 114 -12.70 21.51 5.71
N LEU A 115 -12.51 20.20 5.59
CA LEU A 115 -13.30 19.34 4.70
C LEU A 115 -14.46 18.63 5.38
N ARG A 116 -14.44 18.47 6.71
CA ARG A 116 -15.53 17.81 7.44
C ARG A 116 -16.71 18.78 7.61
N SER A 117 -17.84 18.43 7.02
CA SER A 117 -19.07 19.24 7.10
C SER A 117 -19.66 19.33 8.50
N ASP A 118 -19.31 18.39 9.39
CA ASP A 118 -19.75 18.38 10.79
C ASP A 118 -18.88 19.22 11.73
N LEU A 119 -17.80 19.82 11.21
CA LEU A 119 -16.90 20.69 11.96
C LEU A 119 -17.01 22.12 11.43
N ASP A 120 -17.02 23.10 12.34
CA ASP A 120 -16.92 24.51 11.98
C ASP A 120 -15.54 25.04 12.40
N SER A 121 -14.76 25.57 11.46
CA SER A 121 -13.45 26.15 11.74
C SER A 121 -13.53 27.31 12.75
N LYS A 122 -14.69 27.95 12.90
CA LYS A 122 -14.93 28.98 13.93
C LYS A 122 -14.89 28.44 15.36
N GLN A 123 -14.94 27.12 15.56
CA GLN A 123 -14.75 26.50 16.87
C GLN A 123 -13.28 26.49 17.30
N ILE A 124 -12.35 26.73 16.37
CA ILE A 124 -10.94 26.99 16.66
C ILE A 124 -10.73 28.49 16.75
N SER A 125 -9.91 28.95 17.71
CA SER A 125 -9.57 30.36 17.81
C SER A 125 -8.97 30.91 16.50
N GLN A 126 -9.36 32.13 16.12
CA GLN A 126 -8.91 32.77 14.88
C GLN A 126 -7.38 32.89 14.78
N GLU A 127 -6.70 33.09 15.91
CA GLU A 127 -5.24 33.15 15.97
C GLU A 127 -4.61 31.79 15.63
N ILE A 128 -5.10 30.70 16.25
CA ILE A 128 -4.61 29.35 16.00
C ILE A 128 -4.90 28.94 14.57
N TRP A 129 -6.10 29.27 14.06
CA TRP A 129 -6.49 28.94 12.69
C TRP A 129 -5.59 29.62 11.65
N LYS A 130 -5.37 30.93 11.77
CA LYS A 130 -4.46 31.67 10.85
C LYS A 130 -3.03 31.14 10.89
N LYS A 131 -2.54 30.82 12.09
CA LYS A 131 -1.20 30.22 12.25
C LYS A 131 -1.13 28.83 11.61
N LEU A 132 -2.21 28.05 11.71
CA LEU A 132 -2.31 26.75 11.08
C LEU A 132 -2.29 26.86 9.55
N GLU A 133 -3.07 27.77 8.97
CA GLU A 133 -3.08 28.06 7.52
C GLU A 133 -1.67 28.42 7.01
N LEU A 134 -0.96 29.31 7.71
CA LEU A 134 0.41 29.70 7.34
C LEU A 134 1.38 28.51 7.36
N LEU A 135 1.23 27.57 8.28
CA LEU A 135 2.09 26.38 8.35
C LEU A 135 1.76 25.37 7.25
N VAL A 136 0.48 25.25 6.85
CA VAL A 136 0.07 24.41 5.72
C VAL A 136 0.64 24.96 4.41
N ASP A 137 0.62 26.28 4.21
CA ASP A 137 1.21 26.91 3.04
C ASP A 137 2.70 26.57 2.87
N ILE A 138 3.44 26.40 3.98
CA ILE A 138 4.85 25.96 3.96
C ILE A 138 4.97 24.54 3.41
N VAL A 139 4.10 23.62 3.84
CA VAL A 139 4.09 22.23 3.36
C VAL A 139 3.77 22.18 1.87
N GLU A 140 2.71 22.87 1.44
CA GLU A 140 2.30 22.87 0.03
C GLU A 140 3.38 23.46 -0.90
N ARG A 141 4.11 24.49 -0.45
CA ARG A 141 5.24 25.04 -1.22
C ARG A 141 6.41 24.06 -1.30
N LYS A 142 6.71 23.35 -0.22
CA LYS A 142 7.78 22.33 -0.20
C LYS A 142 7.47 21.20 -1.18
N ASP A 143 6.22 20.73 -1.20
CA ASP A 143 5.78 19.66 -2.10
C ASP A 143 5.81 20.12 -3.58
N ARG A 144 5.40 21.36 -3.87
CA ARG A 144 5.48 21.93 -5.22
C ARG A 144 6.91 22.05 -5.73
N ASN A 145 7.86 22.44 -4.86
CA ASN A 145 9.27 22.50 -5.22
C ASN A 145 9.88 21.10 -5.44
N PHE A 146 9.38 20.06 -4.77
CA PHE A 146 9.79 18.66 -5.01
C PHE A 146 9.24 18.09 -6.33
N SER A 147 8.14 18.64 -6.86
CA SER A 147 7.53 18.21 -8.13
C SER A 147 8.08 18.90 -9.39
N LEU A 148 9.07 19.79 -9.26
CA LEU A 148 9.58 20.65 -10.34
C LEU A 148 11.07 20.44 -10.70
N ASP A 149 11.64 19.26 -10.41
CA ASP A 149 12.98 18.88 -10.88
C ASP A 149 12.96 18.06 -12.20
N VAL A 150 11.86 18.11 -12.96
CA VAL A 150 11.79 17.60 -14.33
C VAL A 150 11.19 18.67 -15.24
N LEU A 151 11.98 19.15 -16.21
CA LEU A 151 11.71 20.14 -17.28
C LEU A 151 12.17 21.59 -17.02
N SER A 152 13.49 21.79 -16.99
CA SER A 152 14.11 23.07 -17.36
C SER A 152 14.31 23.17 -18.87
N VAL A 153 13.22 23.47 -19.61
CA VAL A 153 13.29 24.03 -20.97
C VAL A 153 12.32 25.20 -21.06
N GLY A 154 12.86 26.42 -21.12
CA GLY A 154 12.10 27.63 -21.43
C GLY A 154 12.39 28.78 -20.46
N GLY A 155 13.16 29.76 -20.91
CA GLY A 155 13.47 30.96 -20.14
C GLY A 155 12.24 31.79 -19.80
N GLY A 156 12.18 32.27 -18.55
CA GLY A 156 11.19 33.23 -18.09
C GLY A 156 11.66 33.86 -16.77
N TYR A 157 11.80 35.17 -16.75
CA TYR A 157 12.11 35.98 -15.58
C TYR A 157 11.08 35.73 -14.47
N GLY A 158 11.45 34.94 -13.47
CA GLY A 158 10.68 34.77 -12.23
C GLY A 158 11.34 35.56 -11.11
N THR A 159 10.74 36.68 -10.71
CA THR A 159 11.08 37.35 -9.45
C THR A 159 10.75 36.42 -8.29
N SER A 160 11.75 35.71 -7.79
CA SER A 160 11.64 34.97 -6.53
C SER A 160 11.62 35.99 -5.40
N THR A 161 10.44 36.30 -4.87
CA THR A 161 10.34 36.93 -3.56
C THR A 161 10.68 35.86 -2.52
N THR A 162 11.96 35.78 -2.14
CA THR A 162 12.42 35.05 -0.96
C THR A 162 11.86 35.75 0.28
N ILE A 163 10.60 35.47 0.61
CA ILE A 163 10.06 35.78 1.93
C ILE A 163 10.81 34.85 2.88
N ASN A 164 11.72 35.41 3.68
CA ASN A 164 12.39 34.73 4.79
C ASN A 164 11.33 34.40 5.85
N VAL A 165 10.60 33.31 5.66
CA VAL A 165 9.75 32.75 6.71
C VAL A 165 10.71 32.10 7.71
N PRO A 166 10.78 32.56 8.97
CA PRO A 166 11.65 31.93 9.96
C PRO A 166 11.29 30.45 10.08
N THR A 167 12.29 29.58 9.90
CA THR A 167 12.09 28.14 9.95
C THR A 167 11.62 27.74 11.35
N PRO A 168 10.39 27.21 11.52
CA PRO A 168 9.90 26.89 12.84
C PRO A 168 10.71 25.74 13.44
N THR A 169 11.05 25.85 14.73
CA THR A 169 11.72 24.77 15.45
C THR A 169 10.72 23.69 15.84
N ILE A 170 11.16 22.44 15.97
CA ILE A 170 10.29 21.34 16.38
C ILE A 170 9.59 21.61 17.73
N ASN A 171 10.29 22.27 18.67
CA ASN A 171 9.72 22.65 19.96
C ASN A 171 8.58 23.66 19.81
N SER A 172 8.76 24.68 18.96
CA SER A 172 7.71 25.67 18.71
C SER A 172 6.48 25.05 18.03
N LEU A 173 6.69 24.09 17.13
CA LEU A 173 5.62 23.34 16.49
C LEU A 173 4.93 22.39 17.47
N HIS A 174 5.67 21.77 18.39
CA HIS A 174 5.11 20.92 19.43
C HIS A 174 4.20 21.71 20.37
N VAL A 175 4.65 22.85 20.89
CA VAL A 175 3.81 23.72 21.74
C VAL A 175 2.55 24.16 21.00
N PHE A 176 2.68 24.50 19.71
CA PHE A 176 1.52 24.87 18.90
C PHE A 176 0.56 23.68 18.68
N PHE A 177 1.09 22.48 18.49
CA PHE A 177 0.28 21.26 18.39
C PHE A 177 -0.49 20.98 19.69
N GLU A 178 0.12 21.17 20.87
CA GLU A 178 -0.57 21.03 22.16
C GLU A 178 -1.74 22.02 22.30
N GLN A 179 -1.56 23.27 21.85
CA GLN A 179 -2.63 24.27 21.81
C GLN A 179 -3.76 23.83 20.88
N LEU A 180 -3.43 23.30 19.69
CA LEU A 180 -4.41 22.80 18.74
C LEU A 180 -5.19 21.59 19.28
N VAL A 181 -4.51 20.66 19.95
CA VAL A 181 -5.15 19.53 20.63
C VAL A 181 -6.15 20.05 21.69
N ALA A 182 -5.78 21.05 22.47
CA ALA A 182 -6.69 21.64 23.46
C ALA A 182 -7.94 22.28 22.81
N GLU A 183 -7.80 22.97 21.68
CA GLU A 183 -8.95 23.50 20.93
C GLU A 183 -9.85 22.37 20.39
N ILE A 184 -9.26 21.31 19.83
CA ILE A 184 -10.01 20.12 19.39
C ILE A 184 -10.78 19.48 20.57
N GLN A 185 -10.21 19.50 21.77
CA GLN A 185 -10.93 19.04 22.97
C GLN A 185 -12.11 19.93 23.34
N LYS A 186 -12.00 21.25 23.18
CA LYS A 186 -13.12 22.19 23.37
C LYS A 186 -14.24 21.97 22.36
N MET A 187 -13.94 21.44 21.17
CA MET A 187 -14.96 21.01 20.19
C MET A 187 -15.75 19.76 20.62
N GLY A 188 -15.38 19.14 21.75
CA GLY A 188 -16.07 17.98 22.33
C GLY A 188 -15.38 16.64 22.09
N PHE A 189 -14.26 16.61 21.38
CA PHE A 189 -13.47 15.38 21.19
C PHE A 189 -12.64 15.08 22.43
N ARG A 190 -12.60 13.81 22.86
CA ARG A 190 -11.80 13.44 24.04
C ARG A 190 -10.32 13.37 23.71
N GLN A 191 -9.99 12.84 22.53
CA GLN A 191 -8.61 12.60 22.10
C GLN A 191 -8.45 12.79 20.58
N VAL A 192 -7.21 13.02 20.15
CA VAL A 192 -6.79 13.06 18.74
C VAL A 192 -6.14 11.72 18.38
N ILE A 193 -6.51 11.13 17.24
CA ILE A 193 -5.90 9.90 16.71
C ILE A 193 -5.25 10.21 15.36
N LEU A 194 -3.94 10.00 15.28
CA LEU A 194 -3.11 10.24 14.12
C LEU A 194 -2.50 8.92 13.66
N SER A 195 -2.68 8.57 12.39
CA SER A 195 -2.11 7.36 11.80
C SER A 195 -1.09 7.72 10.72
N TYR A 196 0.11 7.18 10.83
CA TYR A 196 1.22 7.36 9.89
C TYR A 196 1.45 6.05 9.14
N ASN A 197 1.52 6.13 7.82
CA ASN A 197 1.61 4.96 6.96
C ASN A 197 2.87 4.95 6.12
N ASN A 198 3.28 3.74 5.71
CA ASN A 198 4.45 3.46 4.88
C ASN A 198 5.80 3.75 5.55
N LEU A 199 5.94 3.55 6.86
CA LEU A 199 7.22 3.76 7.55
C LEU A 199 8.36 2.90 6.99
N GLU A 200 8.06 1.78 6.33
CA GLU A 200 9.05 0.92 5.67
C GLU A 200 9.83 1.58 4.53
N ILE A 201 9.39 2.75 4.04
CA ILE A 201 10.11 3.47 2.97
C ILE A 201 11.26 4.34 3.51
N ILE A 202 11.29 4.59 4.82
CA ILE A 202 12.35 5.37 5.46
C ILE A 202 13.47 4.40 5.84
N GLU A 203 14.69 4.72 5.42
CA GLU A 203 15.87 3.92 5.73
C GLU A 203 16.07 3.80 7.26
N PRO A 204 16.52 2.66 7.80
CA PRO A 204 16.58 2.43 9.25
C PRO A 204 17.34 3.50 10.05
N LYS A 205 18.42 4.04 9.46
CA LYS A 205 19.23 5.11 10.06
C LYS A 205 18.44 6.42 10.17
N ASP A 206 17.68 6.77 9.13
CA ASP A 206 16.91 7.99 9.09
C ASP A 206 15.61 7.86 9.89
N LEU A 207 15.03 6.66 9.93
CA LEU A 207 13.93 6.32 10.85
C LEU A 207 14.36 6.51 12.31
N THR A 208 15.57 6.07 12.64
CA THR A 208 16.17 6.27 13.98
C THR A 208 16.33 7.75 14.31
N ARG A 209 16.85 8.55 13.36
CA ARG A 209 16.99 10.00 13.54
C ARG A 209 15.64 10.69 13.71
N LEU A 210 14.67 10.33 12.87
CA LEU A 210 13.31 10.85 12.91
C LEU A 210 12.68 10.62 14.28
N PHE A 211 12.60 9.36 14.74
CA PHE A 211 11.98 9.03 16.02
C PHE A 211 12.68 9.64 17.23
N ASN A 212 14.01 9.77 17.20
CA ASN A 212 14.73 10.50 18.25
C ASN A 212 14.34 11.98 18.28
N SER A 213 14.13 12.61 17.12
CA SER A 213 13.75 14.02 17.05
C SER A 213 12.30 14.27 17.49
N VAL A 214 11.36 13.40 17.12
CA VAL A 214 9.92 13.57 17.41
C VAL A 214 9.48 12.92 18.72
N ARG A 215 10.38 12.31 19.48
CA ARG A 215 10.05 11.57 20.71
C ARG A 215 9.16 12.36 21.67
N ASP A 216 9.50 13.63 21.90
CA ASP A 216 8.75 14.47 22.84
C ASP A 216 7.42 14.94 22.24
N PHE A 217 7.38 15.15 20.92
CA PHE A 217 6.14 15.44 20.20
C PHE A 217 5.16 14.26 20.25
N ILE A 218 5.62 13.04 20.00
CA ILE A 218 4.72 11.88 20.07
C ILE A 218 4.28 11.61 21.52
N GLN A 219 4.99 12.16 22.52
CA GLN A 219 4.67 12.48 23.93
C GLN A 219 3.30 13.12 24.23
N THR A 220 2.75 13.91 23.29
CA THR A 220 1.62 14.81 23.60
C THR A 220 0.43 14.08 24.24
N LYS A 221 -0.09 14.66 25.33
CA LYS A 221 -1.26 14.13 26.04
C LYS A 221 -2.50 14.18 25.15
N ASN A 222 -3.48 13.33 25.47
CA ASN A 222 -4.76 13.24 24.73
C ASN A 222 -4.58 12.99 23.22
N THR A 223 -3.43 12.46 22.81
CA THR A 223 -3.11 12.12 21.43
C THR A 223 -2.64 10.68 21.33
N LYS A 224 -3.18 9.95 20.35
CA LYS A 224 -2.79 8.59 19.99
C LYS A 224 -2.09 8.63 18.64
N PHE A 225 -0.89 8.09 18.59
CA PHE A 225 -0.11 7.92 17.38
C PHE A 225 -0.12 6.45 16.97
N ILE A 226 -0.60 6.15 15.77
CA ILE A 226 -0.59 4.82 15.17
C ILE A 226 0.44 4.83 14.06
N PHE A 227 1.46 4.01 14.18
CA PHE A 227 2.55 3.86 13.23
C PHE A 227 2.35 2.58 12.43
N ILE A 228 2.27 2.67 11.12
CA ILE A 228 2.04 1.53 10.22
C ILE A 228 3.31 1.30 9.40
N GLY A 229 3.85 0.08 9.49
CA GLY A 229 5.14 -0.25 8.90
C GLY A 229 5.29 -1.71 8.46
N GLY A 230 6.36 -2.00 7.75
CA GLY A 230 6.85 -3.37 7.55
C GLY A 230 7.43 -3.96 8.85
N SER A 231 7.73 -5.26 8.86
CA SER A 231 8.28 -5.94 10.05
C SER A 231 9.61 -5.34 10.54
N SER A 232 10.46 -4.87 9.62
CA SER A 232 11.75 -4.21 9.92
C SER A 232 11.60 -2.90 10.71
N VAL A 233 10.44 -2.23 10.60
CA VAL A 233 10.16 -0.99 11.35
C VAL A 233 10.11 -1.28 12.85
N SER A 234 9.51 -2.41 13.25
CA SER A 234 9.45 -2.81 14.66
C SER A 234 10.83 -3.08 15.24
N GLU A 235 11.67 -3.79 14.49
CA GLU A 235 13.05 -4.07 14.89
C GLU A 235 13.85 -2.77 15.05
N THR A 236 13.76 -1.88 14.06
CA THR A 236 14.44 -0.58 14.10
C THR A 236 14.01 0.24 15.31
N ILE A 237 12.71 0.35 15.60
CA ILE A 237 12.20 1.09 16.76
C ILE A 237 12.63 0.44 18.08
N SER A 238 12.64 -0.89 18.18
CA SER A 238 13.10 -1.59 19.38
C SER A 238 14.58 -1.35 19.71
N ASN A 239 15.39 -0.98 18.70
CA ASN A 239 16.80 -0.62 18.87
C ASN A 239 17.02 0.84 19.29
N ILE A 240 15.95 1.59 19.58
CA ILE A 240 16.01 3.00 20.05
C ILE A 240 15.50 3.05 21.50
N PRO A 241 16.36 2.88 22.52
CA PRO A 241 15.91 2.67 23.90
C PRO A 241 14.94 3.75 24.43
N ARG A 242 15.21 5.02 24.12
CA ARG A 242 14.39 6.17 24.56
C ARG A 242 13.02 6.26 23.87
N VAL A 243 12.88 5.64 22.71
CA VAL A 243 11.62 5.61 21.95
C VAL A 243 10.87 4.34 22.31
N GLN A 244 11.55 3.19 22.36
CA GLN A 244 10.98 1.92 22.80
C GLN A 244 10.27 2.06 24.16
N SER A 245 10.86 2.79 25.11
CA SER A 245 10.29 2.99 26.45
C SER A 245 8.94 3.72 26.49
N ILE A 246 8.55 4.41 25.41
CA ILE A 246 7.28 5.15 25.31
C ILE A 246 6.28 4.50 24.33
N MET A 247 6.70 3.44 23.62
CA MET A 247 5.83 2.66 22.74
C MET A 247 4.92 1.74 23.56
N THR A 248 3.81 1.30 22.96
CA THR A 248 3.03 0.19 23.53
C THR A 248 3.90 -1.08 23.57
N GLU A 249 3.77 -1.87 24.64
CA GLU A 249 4.65 -3.01 24.98
C GLU A 249 4.88 -4.01 23.84
N SER A 250 3.90 -4.20 22.96
CA SER A 250 4.04 -5.09 21.80
C SER A 250 3.34 -4.52 20.56
N PRO A 251 3.91 -4.70 19.35
CA PRO A 251 3.25 -4.34 18.11
C PRO A 251 2.02 -5.22 17.85
N ILE A 252 1.06 -4.69 17.09
CA ILE A 252 0.00 -5.47 16.47
C ILE A 252 0.53 -5.97 15.14
N VAL A 253 0.82 -7.27 15.07
CA VAL A 253 1.41 -7.90 13.89
C VAL A 253 0.30 -8.53 13.07
N LEU A 254 0.09 -8.02 11.86
CA LEU A 254 -0.90 -8.53 10.92
C LEU A 254 -0.30 -9.64 10.04
N GLN A 255 -0.92 -10.81 10.12
CA GLN A 255 -0.62 -11.93 9.23
C GLN A 255 -1.44 -11.87 7.93
N ASN A 256 -1.06 -12.71 6.97
CA ASN A 256 -1.86 -12.98 5.77
C ASN A 256 -3.22 -13.57 6.18
N LEU A 257 -4.26 -13.22 5.41
CA LEU A 257 -5.57 -13.85 5.58
C LEU A 257 -5.49 -15.33 5.16
N SER A 258 -6.28 -16.18 5.80
CA SER A 258 -6.44 -17.56 5.36
C SER A 258 -7.18 -17.62 4.02
N LEU A 259 -7.04 -18.75 3.30
CA LEU A 259 -7.77 -18.97 2.05
C LEU A 259 -9.29 -18.79 2.23
N THR A 260 -9.85 -19.30 3.33
CA THR A 260 -11.28 -19.17 3.65
C THR A 260 -11.68 -17.70 3.83
N GLN A 261 -10.87 -16.92 4.56
CA GLN A 261 -11.12 -15.48 4.76
C GLN A 261 -11.02 -14.69 3.46
N ILE A 262 -10.11 -15.06 2.54
CA ILE A 262 -10.01 -14.40 1.23
C ILE A 262 -11.24 -14.69 0.38
N LYS A 263 -11.74 -15.93 0.39
CA LYS A 263 -12.98 -16.27 -0.32
C LYS A 263 -14.18 -15.53 0.26
N GLU A 264 -14.34 -15.50 1.58
CA GLU A 264 -15.40 -14.75 2.25
C GLU A 264 -15.33 -13.24 1.93
N LEU A 265 -14.12 -12.67 1.92
CA LEU A 265 -13.89 -11.28 1.54
C LEU A 265 -14.41 -10.98 0.13
N LEU A 266 -14.09 -11.85 -0.83
CA LEU A 266 -14.50 -11.65 -2.22
C LEU A 266 -16.02 -11.80 -2.39
N GLU A 267 -16.65 -12.75 -1.68
CA GLU A 267 -18.12 -12.87 -1.67
C GLU A 267 -18.79 -11.60 -1.14
N LYS A 268 -18.30 -11.04 -0.03
CA LYS A 268 -18.80 -9.77 0.51
C LYS A 268 -18.64 -8.62 -0.48
N ARG A 269 -17.51 -8.55 -1.18
CA ARG A 269 -17.26 -7.52 -2.21
C ARG A 269 -18.20 -7.66 -3.40
N ILE A 270 -18.40 -8.88 -3.92
CA ILE A 270 -19.35 -9.15 -5.02
C ILE A 270 -20.75 -8.70 -4.61
N HIS A 271 -21.19 -9.09 -3.41
CA HIS A 271 -22.51 -8.72 -2.91
C HIS A 271 -22.69 -7.20 -2.79
N TYR A 272 -21.69 -6.49 -2.24
CA TYR A 272 -21.77 -5.04 -2.12
C TYR A 272 -21.73 -4.31 -3.46
N LEU A 273 -20.91 -4.78 -4.39
CA LEU A 273 -20.75 -4.16 -5.70
C LEU A 273 -21.90 -4.52 -6.65
N SER A 274 -22.89 -5.30 -6.19
CA SER A 274 -24.04 -5.70 -7.00
C SER A 274 -24.85 -4.48 -7.43
N ILE A 275 -25.11 -4.36 -8.73
CA ILE A 275 -25.96 -3.31 -9.29
C ILE A 275 -27.42 -3.64 -8.97
N SER A 276 -28.17 -2.65 -8.47
CA SER A 276 -29.59 -2.80 -8.16
C SER A 276 -30.36 -3.28 -9.39
N GLY A 277 -31.12 -4.37 -9.23
CA GLY A 277 -31.91 -4.97 -10.31
C GLY A 277 -31.15 -5.99 -11.17
N LEU A 278 -29.84 -6.19 -10.95
CA LEU A 278 -29.05 -7.24 -11.59
C LEU A 278 -28.73 -8.37 -10.62
N ILE A 279 -28.58 -9.59 -11.15
CA ILE A 279 -28.12 -10.75 -10.37
C ILE A 279 -26.59 -10.80 -10.49
N PRO A 280 -25.84 -10.62 -9.40
CA PRO A 280 -24.39 -10.65 -9.45
C PRO A 280 -23.89 -12.04 -9.82
N LYS A 281 -22.92 -12.08 -10.73
CA LYS A 281 -22.24 -13.31 -11.15
C LYS A 281 -20.81 -13.29 -10.65
N LYS A 282 -20.39 -14.41 -10.06
CA LYS A 282 -19.02 -14.59 -9.61
C LYS A 282 -18.08 -14.79 -10.82
N PRO A 283 -17.06 -13.93 -11.01
CA PRO A 283 -16.22 -13.97 -12.22
C PRO A 283 -15.13 -15.05 -12.19
N TYR A 284 -15.14 -15.93 -11.18
CA TYR A 284 -14.10 -16.92 -10.97
C TYR A 284 -14.64 -18.15 -10.24
N LYS A 285 -13.93 -19.27 -10.40
CA LYS A 285 -14.10 -20.46 -9.57
C LYS A 285 -13.12 -20.44 -8.40
N ASP A 286 -13.52 -21.08 -7.30
CA ASP A 286 -12.80 -21.09 -6.04
C ASP A 286 -11.37 -21.66 -6.12
N ASP A 287 -11.14 -22.59 -7.04
CA ASP A 287 -9.85 -23.21 -7.35
C ASP A 287 -8.85 -22.22 -7.97
N ALA A 288 -9.31 -21.20 -8.70
CA ALA A 288 -8.47 -20.11 -9.19
C ALA A 288 -7.84 -19.35 -8.01
N ILE A 289 -8.64 -19.01 -7.00
CA ILE A 289 -8.17 -18.34 -5.77
C ILE A 289 -7.22 -19.26 -5.00
N SER A 290 -7.54 -20.54 -4.86
CA SER A 290 -6.65 -21.53 -4.23
C SER A 290 -5.29 -21.61 -4.91
N THR A 291 -5.26 -21.57 -6.25
CA THR A 291 -4.03 -21.60 -7.04
C THR A 291 -3.16 -20.38 -6.77
N LEU A 292 -3.76 -19.19 -6.83
CA LEU A 292 -3.05 -17.93 -6.56
C LEU A 292 -2.64 -17.79 -5.09
N TYR A 293 -3.44 -18.32 -4.17
CA TYR A 293 -3.11 -18.38 -2.76
C TYR A 293 -1.82 -19.15 -2.51
N SER A 294 -1.70 -20.33 -3.12
CA SER A 294 -0.49 -21.15 -3.06
C SER A 294 0.71 -20.44 -3.68
N LEU A 295 0.53 -19.80 -4.84
CA LEU A 295 1.59 -19.06 -5.53
C LEU A 295 2.14 -17.88 -4.71
N TYR A 296 1.26 -17.17 -4.01
CA TYR A 296 1.60 -15.94 -3.29
C TYR A 296 1.69 -16.09 -1.76
N GLY A 297 1.52 -17.31 -1.24
CA GLY A 297 1.53 -17.58 0.20
C GLY A 297 0.48 -16.76 0.97
N GLY A 298 -0.68 -16.49 0.37
CA GLY A 298 -1.76 -15.70 0.97
C GLY A 298 -1.59 -14.17 0.91
N ASN A 299 -0.65 -13.64 0.11
CA ASN A 299 -0.57 -12.19 -0.09
C ASN A 299 -1.80 -11.67 -0.85
N LEU A 300 -2.71 -11.02 -0.12
CA LEU A 300 -3.99 -10.55 -0.65
C LEU A 300 -3.82 -9.63 -1.86
N ARG A 301 -2.96 -8.61 -1.79
CA ARG A 301 -2.75 -7.66 -2.89
C ARG A 301 -2.36 -8.36 -4.20
N PHE A 302 -1.43 -9.32 -4.13
CA PHE A 302 -0.98 -10.05 -5.32
C PHE A 302 -2.05 -10.99 -5.88
N ILE A 303 -2.81 -11.68 -5.02
CA ILE A 303 -3.92 -12.54 -5.43
C ILE A 303 -4.98 -11.72 -6.17
N LEU A 304 -5.37 -10.57 -5.60
CA LEU A 304 -6.37 -9.68 -6.18
C LEU A 304 -5.90 -9.11 -7.53
N ASN A 305 -4.67 -8.59 -7.61
CA ASN A 305 -4.11 -8.07 -8.86
C ASN A 305 -4.03 -9.14 -9.96
N ALA A 306 -3.61 -10.36 -9.62
CA ALA A 306 -3.54 -11.47 -10.55
C ALA A 306 -4.93 -11.86 -11.08
N MET A 307 -5.95 -11.90 -10.23
CA MET A 307 -7.33 -12.17 -10.67
C MET A 307 -7.89 -11.05 -11.55
N SER A 308 -7.73 -9.79 -11.14
CA SER A 308 -8.15 -8.63 -11.94
C SER A 308 -7.50 -8.66 -13.33
N THR A 309 -6.21 -8.95 -13.39
CA THR A 309 -5.47 -9.09 -14.65
C THR A 309 -6.01 -10.23 -15.48
N ALA A 310 -6.16 -11.44 -14.91
CA ALA A 310 -6.65 -12.60 -15.65
C ALA A 310 -8.01 -12.35 -16.30
N ILE A 311 -8.93 -11.72 -15.58
CA ILE A 311 -10.28 -11.40 -16.07
C ILE A 311 -10.24 -10.33 -17.16
N LYS A 312 -9.51 -9.22 -16.95
CA LYS A 312 -9.37 -8.14 -17.95
C LYS A 312 -8.74 -8.61 -19.26
N GLU A 313 -7.93 -9.66 -19.21
CA GLU A 313 -7.29 -10.22 -20.40
C GLU A 313 -8.22 -11.09 -21.24
N VAL A 314 -9.17 -11.80 -20.62
CA VAL A 314 -10.07 -12.73 -21.33
C VAL A 314 -11.47 -12.22 -21.58
N VAL A 315 -11.97 -11.30 -20.76
CA VAL A 315 -13.31 -10.74 -20.92
C VAL A 315 -13.27 -9.60 -21.93
N ARG A 316 -14.21 -9.65 -22.86
CA ARG A 316 -14.48 -8.59 -23.84
C ARG A 316 -15.95 -8.24 -23.73
N ASP A 317 -16.80 -9.01 -24.42
CA ASP A 317 -18.23 -8.71 -24.53
C ASP A 317 -19.11 -9.75 -23.79
N VAL A 318 -18.52 -10.87 -23.35
CA VAL A 318 -19.24 -11.97 -22.70
C VAL A 318 -18.62 -12.27 -21.33
N PRO A 319 -19.43 -12.37 -20.25
CA PRO A 319 -18.90 -12.70 -18.93
C PRO A 319 -18.38 -14.15 -18.91
N LEU A 320 -17.11 -14.31 -18.54
CA LEU A 320 -16.45 -15.61 -18.39
C LEU A 320 -16.17 -15.93 -16.91
N VAL A 321 -16.18 -17.20 -16.55
CA VAL A 321 -15.82 -17.61 -15.18
C VAL A 321 -14.44 -18.26 -15.22
N VAL A 322 -13.45 -17.58 -14.65
CA VAL A 322 -12.04 -17.99 -14.68
C VAL A 322 -11.77 -19.13 -13.68
N SER A 323 -11.24 -20.27 -14.14
CA SER A 323 -10.80 -21.41 -13.29
C SER A 323 -9.29 -21.42 -13.00
N SER A 324 -8.82 -22.40 -12.23
CA SER A 324 -7.37 -22.64 -12.05
C SER A 324 -6.65 -22.85 -13.38
N GLU A 325 -7.22 -23.63 -14.29
CA GLU A 325 -6.64 -23.94 -15.60
C GLU A 325 -6.50 -22.70 -16.48
N ASP A 326 -7.47 -21.79 -16.38
CA ASP A 326 -7.46 -20.51 -17.09
C ASP A 326 -6.35 -19.62 -16.54
N VAL A 327 -6.26 -19.45 -15.21
CA VAL A 327 -5.18 -18.67 -14.56
C VAL A 327 -3.80 -19.21 -14.93
N LYS A 328 -3.64 -20.55 -14.96
CA LYS A 328 -2.38 -21.23 -15.35
C LYS A 328 -2.01 -21.05 -16.82
N GLN A 329 -2.90 -20.56 -17.67
CA GLN A 329 -2.64 -20.25 -19.07
C GLN A 329 -2.49 -18.75 -19.32
N ILE A 330 -3.46 -17.97 -18.84
CA ILE A 330 -3.56 -16.53 -19.08
C ILE A 330 -2.35 -15.82 -18.49
N LEU A 331 -2.10 -15.99 -17.19
CA LEU A 331 -1.11 -15.19 -16.48
C LEU A 331 0.32 -15.41 -16.99
N PRO A 332 0.81 -16.63 -17.24
CA PRO A 332 2.11 -16.82 -17.87
C PRO A 332 2.25 -16.14 -19.24
N GLU A 333 1.22 -16.18 -20.09
CA GLU A 333 1.27 -15.52 -21.40
C GLU A 333 1.28 -13.99 -21.26
N VAL A 334 0.52 -13.44 -20.32
CA VAL A 334 0.59 -12.00 -19.98
C VAL A 334 2.00 -11.62 -19.54
N ALA A 335 2.62 -12.41 -18.66
CA ALA A 335 3.99 -12.16 -18.23
C ALA A 335 4.99 -12.28 -19.40
N LYS A 336 4.82 -13.28 -20.28
CA LYS A 336 5.67 -13.48 -21.44
C LYS A 336 5.63 -12.28 -22.38
N ASN A 337 4.44 -11.79 -22.70
CA ASN A 337 4.24 -10.61 -23.55
C ASN A 337 4.80 -9.34 -22.91
N ARG A 338 4.64 -9.20 -21.60
CA ARG A 338 5.13 -8.02 -20.88
C ARG A 338 6.66 -7.97 -20.78
N TRP A 339 7.30 -9.12 -20.54
CA TRP A 339 8.75 -9.21 -20.26
C TRP A 339 9.53 -10.09 -21.23
N LEU A 340 9.22 -11.38 -21.35
CA LEU A 340 10.10 -12.34 -22.05
C LEU A 340 10.31 -12.01 -23.54
N ASN A 341 9.29 -11.51 -24.25
CA ASN A 341 9.42 -11.16 -25.67
C ASN A 341 10.40 -9.99 -25.91
N LYS A 342 10.79 -9.26 -24.85
CA LYS A 342 11.76 -8.16 -24.89
C LYS A 342 13.17 -8.59 -24.47
N LEU A 343 13.35 -9.87 -24.12
CA LEU A 343 14.57 -10.42 -23.56
C LEU A 343 15.20 -11.44 -24.50
N THR A 344 16.52 -11.42 -24.58
CA THR A 344 17.31 -12.47 -25.23
C THR A 344 17.28 -13.75 -24.39
N THR A 345 17.62 -14.89 -24.99
CA THR A 345 17.67 -16.19 -24.27
C THR A 345 18.54 -16.13 -23.01
N GLN A 346 19.66 -15.40 -23.05
CA GLN A 346 20.55 -15.27 -21.88
C GLN A 346 19.93 -14.40 -20.78
N GLU A 347 19.19 -13.36 -21.14
CA GLU A 347 18.50 -12.50 -20.18
C GLU A 347 17.32 -13.22 -19.53
N GLN A 348 16.59 -14.02 -20.31
CA GLN A 348 15.53 -14.90 -19.82
C GLN A 348 16.08 -15.93 -18.84
N GLU A 349 17.21 -16.56 -19.14
CA GLU A 349 17.89 -17.51 -18.25
C GLU A 349 18.22 -16.89 -16.90
N VAL A 350 18.79 -15.67 -16.89
CA VAL A 350 19.08 -14.93 -15.64
C VAL A 350 17.81 -14.60 -14.87
N LEU A 351 16.76 -14.13 -15.54
CA LEU A 351 15.48 -13.81 -14.89
C LEU A 351 14.87 -15.05 -14.24
N MET A 352 14.84 -16.18 -14.95
CA MET A 352 14.31 -17.44 -14.43
C MET A 352 15.16 -17.98 -13.28
N TYR A 353 16.49 -17.82 -13.33
CA TYR A 353 17.35 -18.16 -12.21
C TYR A 353 17.03 -17.32 -10.95
N ILE A 354 16.83 -16.01 -11.10
CA ILE A 354 16.41 -15.13 -9.99
C ILE A 354 15.04 -15.57 -9.45
N LEU A 355 14.09 -15.89 -10.32
CA LEU A 355 12.76 -16.34 -9.92
C LEU A 355 12.79 -17.61 -9.04
N HIS A 356 13.58 -18.62 -9.42
CA HIS A 356 13.61 -19.90 -8.71
C HIS A 356 14.49 -19.85 -7.45
N THR A 357 15.56 -19.05 -7.47
CA THR A 357 16.49 -18.96 -6.34
C THR A 357 15.99 -18.00 -5.26
N GLY A 358 15.13 -17.04 -5.63
CA GLY A 358 14.67 -15.98 -4.74
C GLY A 358 15.67 -14.83 -4.71
N GLU A 359 16.06 -14.39 -3.53
CA GLU A 359 16.97 -13.25 -3.39
C GLU A 359 18.42 -13.62 -3.68
N VAL A 360 19.03 -12.97 -4.68
CA VAL A 360 20.38 -13.30 -5.17
C VAL A 360 21.19 -12.07 -5.56
N ASN A 361 22.52 -12.16 -5.48
CA ASN A 361 23.43 -11.09 -5.94
C ASN A 361 24.12 -11.47 -7.26
N ASN A 362 24.75 -10.49 -7.94
CA ASN A 362 25.45 -10.71 -9.21
C ASN A 362 26.56 -11.78 -9.12
N LYS A 363 27.20 -11.93 -7.97
CA LYS A 363 28.27 -12.93 -7.76
C LYS A 363 27.69 -14.34 -7.83
N LYS A 364 26.61 -14.61 -7.09
CA LYS A 364 25.93 -15.90 -7.06
C LYS A 364 25.37 -16.27 -8.45
N ILE A 365 24.72 -15.33 -9.12
CA ILE A 365 24.21 -15.53 -10.50
C ILE A 365 25.36 -15.93 -11.45
N ALA A 366 26.47 -15.20 -11.41
CA ALA A 366 27.63 -15.47 -12.26
C ALA A 366 28.22 -16.86 -12.01
N THR A 367 28.39 -17.24 -10.74
CA THR A 367 28.91 -18.55 -10.34
C THR A 367 27.98 -19.69 -10.80
N ASP A 368 26.69 -19.60 -10.46
CA ASP A 368 25.76 -20.72 -10.67
C ASP A 368 25.41 -20.91 -12.15
N LEU A 369 25.32 -19.83 -12.94
CA LEU A 369 25.09 -19.89 -14.38
C LEU A 369 26.39 -20.02 -15.21
N LYS A 370 27.55 -20.15 -14.55
CA LYS A 370 28.88 -20.22 -15.20
C LYS A 370 29.12 -19.07 -16.19
N LYS A 371 28.70 -17.85 -15.82
CA LYS A 371 28.88 -16.63 -16.61
C LYS A 371 29.91 -15.71 -15.96
N GLN A 372 30.58 -14.87 -16.75
CA GLN A 372 31.43 -13.81 -16.20
C GLN A 372 30.58 -12.73 -15.53
N LYS A 373 31.02 -12.20 -14.37
CA LYS A 373 30.29 -11.16 -13.62
C LYS A 373 30.01 -9.91 -14.48
N GLN A 374 30.94 -9.57 -15.37
CA GLN A 374 30.81 -8.46 -16.32
C GLN A 374 29.66 -8.64 -17.33
N ASN A 375 29.23 -9.88 -17.58
CA ASN A 375 28.10 -10.19 -18.46
C ASN A 375 26.76 -10.19 -17.71
N VAL A 376 26.76 -10.44 -16.40
CA VAL A 376 25.54 -10.48 -15.57
C VAL A 376 25.05 -9.06 -15.22
N SER A 377 25.98 -8.14 -14.93
CA SER A 377 25.63 -6.78 -14.49
C SER A 377 24.78 -5.99 -15.52
N PRO A 378 25.08 -6.00 -16.83
CA PRO A 378 24.22 -5.37 -17.84
C PRO A 378 22.83 -6.02 -17.91
N ILE A 379 22.75 -7.34 -17.76
CA ILE A 379 21.48 -8.08 -17.77
C ILE A 379 20.60 -7.66 -16.59
N THR A 380 21.13 -7.66 -15.36
CA THR A 380 20.35 -7.26 -14.18
C THR A 380 19.98 -5.77 -14.20
N LYS A 381 20.79 -4.92 -14.83
CA LYS A 381 20.42 -3.52 -15.11
C LYS A 381 19.20 -3.44 -16.04
N LYS A 382 19.22 -4.13 -17.18
CA LYS A 382 18.10 -4.17 -18.14
C LYS A 382 16.83 -4.77 -17.52
N LEU A 383 16.96 -5.87 -16.76
CA LEU A 383 15.82 -6.47 -16.05
C LEU A 383 15.19 -5.50 -15.04
N LYS A 384 16.00 -4.66 -14.37
CA LYS A 384 15.49 -3.60 -13.49
C LYS A 384 14.80 -2.48 -14.26
N GLU A 385 15.38 -2.04 -15.39
CA GLU A 385 14.77 -1.03 -16.27
C GLU A 385 13.40 -1.49 -16.81
N LEU A 386 13.28 -2.78 -17.12
CA LEU A 386 12.00 -3.41 -17.52
C LEU A 386 11.06 -3.71 -16.35
N SER A 387 11.43 -3.37 -15.12
CA SER A 387 10.67 -3.72 -13.92
C SER A 387 10.29 -5.21 -13.87
N ALA A 388 11.24 -6.08 -14.24
CA ALA A 388 11.14 -7.53 -14.10
C ALA A 388 11.74 -8.01 -12.76
N ILE A 389 12.64 -7.21 -12.17
CA ILE A 389 13.25 -7.49 -10.87
C ILE A 389 13.32 -6.22 -10.01
N LYS A 390 13.25 -6.39 -8.70
CA LYS A 390 13.60 -5.37 -7.70
C LYS A 390 15.04 -5.52 -7.26
N SER A 391 15.59 -4.48 -6.65
CA SER A 391 16.90 -4.54 -6.03
C SER A 391 16.93 -3.87 -4.66
N ARG A 392 17.57 -4.51 -3.68
CA ARG A 392 17.97 -3.88 -2.41
C ARG A 392 19.49 -3.84 -2.31
N VAL A 393 20.02 -2.90 -1.54
CA VAL A 393 21.46 -2.77 -1.28
C VAL A 393 21.71 -3.07 0.18
N GLU A 394 22.69 -3.91 0.46
CA GLU A 394 23.14 -4.23 1.81
C GLU A 394 24.67 -4.11 1.83
N GLY A 395 25.18 -3.08 2.52
CA GLY A 395 26.57 -2.68 2.43
C GLY A 395 26.95 -2.27 1.00
N THR A 396 27.92 -2.96 0.40
CA THR A 396 28.35 -2.75 -0.99
C THR A 396 27.71 -3.74 -1.96
N GLU A 397 26.94 -4.70 -1.46
CA GLU A 397 26.31 -5.73 -2.28
C GLU A 397 24.90 -5.33 -2.70
N LYS A 398 24.56 -5.69 -3.93
CA LYS A 398 23.23 -5.48 -4.51
C LYS A 398 22.55 -6.84 -4.69
N PHE A 399 21.41 -6.99 -4.03
CA PHE A 399 20.56 -8.17 -4.07
C PHE A 399 19.37 -7.90 -4.98
N PHE A 400 18.94 -8.93 -5.69
CA PHE A 400 17.87 -8.89 -6.68
C PHE A 400 16.81 -9.92 -6.34
N THR A 401 15.55 -9.55 -6.55
CA THR A 401 14.39 -10.43 -6.40
C THR A 401 13.48 -10.26 -7.60
N ALA A 402 12.86 -11.34 -8.07
CA ALA A 402 11.90 -11.28 -9.16
C ALA A 402 10.67 -10.46 -8.75
N GLU A 403 10.12 -9.70 -9.70
CA GLU A 403 8.85 -9.02 -9.50
C GLU A 403 7.70 -10.02 -9.29
N PHE A 404 6.66 -9.61 -8.57
CA PHE A 404 5.63 -10.54 -8.11
C PHE A 404 4.84 -11.19 -9.26
N ASP A 405 4.62 -10.47 -10.36
CA ASP A 405 3.96 -10.98 -11.56
C ASP A 405 4.86 -11.97 -12.35
N ILE A 406 6.19 -11.90 -12.21
CA ILE A 406 7.10 -12.89 -12.83
C ILE A 406 6.85 -14.29 -12.26
N LYS A 407 6.32 -14.37 -11.03
CA LYS A 407 5.93 -15.66 -10.43
C LYS A 407 4.86 -16.40 -11.23
N TRP A 408 4.12 -15.73 -12.13
CA TRP A 408 3.16 -16.40 -12.99
C TRP A 408 3.80 -17.52 -13.82
N PHE A 409 5.08 -17.44 -14.19
CA PHE A 409 5.77 -18.55 -14.88
C PHE A 409 5.86 -19.84 -14.05
N LEU A 410 5.80 -19.76 -12.72
CA LEU A 410 5.80 -20.95 -11.86
C LEU A 410 4.52 -21.77 -12.01
N LEU A 411 3.43 -21.17 -12.49
CA LEU A 411 2.16 -21.85 -12.73
C LEU A 411 2.24 -22.89 -13.86
N GLN A 412 3.14 -22.70 -14.83
CA GLN A 412 3.32 -23.65 -15.95
C GLN A 412 4.03 -24.94 -15.52
N ASN A 413 4.88 -24.87 -14.49
CA ASN A 413 5.70 -26.00 -14.05
C ASN A 413 4.89 -27.08 -13.31
N GLU A 414 3.73 -26.74 -12.73
CA GLU A 414 2.85 -27.73 -12.07
C GLU A 414 2.20 -28.70 -13.05
N ARG A 415 2.06 -28.34 -14.34
CA ARG A 415 1.46 -29.22 -15.36
C ARG A 415 2.30 -30.44 -15.69
N LYS A 416 3.63 -30.37 -15.52
CA LYS A 416 4.53 -31.49 -15.84
C LYS A 416 4.48 -32.61 -14.80
N SER A 417 3.85 -32.38 -13.66
CA SER A 417 3.80 -33.30 -12.52
C SER A 417 2.52 -34.14 -12.44
N GLN A 418 1.52 -33.88 -13.29
CA GLN A 418 0.25 -34.62 -13.33
C GLN A 418 0.10 -35.35 -14.67
N PRO A 419 -0.31 -36.64 -14.68
CA PRO A 419 -0.54 -37.37 -15.92
C PRO A 419 -1.64 -36.68 -16.74
N GLN A 420 -1.36 -36.46 -18.03
CA GLN A 420 -2.22 -35.79 -18.99
C GLN A 420 -3.57 -36.53 -19.08
N SER A 421 -4.59 -36.00 -18.41
CA SER A 421 -5.96 -36.13 -18.88
C SER A 421 -6.19 -34.99 -19.88
N GLU A 422 -6.80 -35.27 -21.02
CA GLU A 422 -7.20 -34.25 -22.00
C GLU A 422 -8.23 -33.32 -21.36
N VAL A 423 -7.75 -32.24 -20.75
CA VAL A 423 -8.60 -31.21 -20.18
C VAL A 423 -8.98 -30.23 -21.30
N LYS A 424 -10.25 -30.25 -21.68
CA LYS A 424 -10.83 -29.29 -22.62
C LYS A 424 -10.87 -27.90 -22.00
N VAL A 425 -9.93 -27.05 -22.40
CA VAL A 425 -9.99 -25.59 -22.17
C VAL A 425 -11.22 -25.06 -22.90
N SER A 426 -11.90 -24.05 -22.36
CA SER A 426 -13.03 -23.47 -23.09
C SER A 426 -12.54 -22.92 -24.44
N ASN A 427 -13.31 -23.19 -25.50
CA ASN A 427 -12.98 -22.73 -26.86
C ASN A 427 -12.85 -21.20 -26.93
N GLU A 428 -13.45 -20.47 -25.99
CA GLU A 428 -13.40 -19.01 -25.88
C GLU A 428 -12.04 -18.54 -25.37
N VAL A 429 -11.45 -19.17 -24.35
CA VAL A 429 -10.11 -18.84 -23.85
C VAL A 429 -9.04 -19.14 -24.91
N GLN A 430 -9.19 -20.26 -25.64
CA GLN A 430 -8.26 -20.58 -26.74
C GLN A 430 -8.32 -19.57 -27.89
N LYS A 431 -9.50 -19.05 -28.22
CA LYS A 431 -9.66 -17.98 -29.23
C LYS A 431 -8.97 -16.68 -28.80
N VAL A 432 -9.06 -16.32 -27.52
CA VAL A 432 -8.36 -15.14 -26.98
C VAL A 432 -6.85 -15.34 -27.03
N LEU A 433 -6.35 -16.50 -26.61
CA LEU A 433 -4.91 -16.83 -26.68
C LEU A 433 -4.37 -16.85 -28.12
N GLY A 434 -5.20 -17.22 -29.11
CA GLY A 434 -4.84 -17.18 -30.53
C GLY A 434 -4.81 -15.79 -31.17
N ASN A 435 -5.38 -14.77 -30.51
CA ASN A 435 -5.48 -13.40 -31.02
C ASN A 435 -4.43 -12.44 -30.44
N PHE A 436 -3.46 -12.94 -29.65
CA PHE A 436 -2.33 -12.10 -29.23
C PHE A 436 -1.39 -11.86 -30.42
N PRO A 437 -1.08 -10.60 -30.79
CA PRO A 437 -0.12 -10.33 -31.84
C PRO A 437 1.26 -10.87 -31.46
N LEU A 438 1.85 -11.65 -32.37
CA LEU A 438 3.21 -12.22 -32.27
C LEU A 438 4.29 -11.13 -32.19
#